data_AF-V4M3N2-F1
#
_entry.id   AF-V4M3N2-F1
#
_cell.length_a   1.000
_cell.length_b   1.000
_cell.length_c   1.000
_cell.angle_alpha   90.00
_cell.angle_beta   90.00
_cell.angle_gamma   90.00
#
_symmetry.space_group_name_H-M   'P 1'
#
loop_
_entity.id
_entity.type
_entity.pdbx_description
1 polymer ?
#
loop_
_entity_poly.entity_id
_entity_poly.type
_entity_poly.pdbx_seq_one_letter_code
_entity_poly.pdbx_strand_id
1 'polypeptide(L)'
;MKLSVTVPQVLLGLPMKGSQNPYLVSPAGAAGFEASYEEGCSGLRVDNVQAEVAGKLNNFWSRLASGLGLSGCASLSLTSGRSWSPSSLYAASTVALLHVVARSHADVLDEYEIVEMGRMADPWEGSPWWQAVIDALRFSSATGKVVAYRGEEEAIELVKASVSATPEASEAVGEGVGAEELGESVYNALVHIIGELVLEASEEVRGGSDLAKAALKRLRVQNAVAHAIYGVRTPEAGCVWVPGLPGVLELVCLKG
;
A
#
# COMPACT_ATOMS: atom_id res chain seq x y z
N MET A 1 -9.03 -5.06 -22.17
CA MET A 1 -7.79 -5.85 -21.98
C MET A 1 -7.85 -6.62 -20.68
N LYS A 2 -7.20 -7.78 -20.60
CA LYS A 2 -7.09 -8.58 -19.36
C LYS A 2 -5.72 -8.35 -18.73
N LEU A 3 -5.70 -8.04 -17.45
CA LEU A 3 -4.48 -7.82 -16.65
C LEU A 3 -4.51 -8.75 -15.45
N SER A 4 -3.36 -9.29 -15.07
CA SER A 4 -3.14 -9.94 -13.79
C SER A 4 -2.12 -9.10 -13.05
N VAL A 5 -2.55 -8.44 -11.97
CA VAL A 5 -1.72 -7.50 -11.21
C VAL A 5 -1.45 -8.07 -9.84
N THR A 6 -0.20 -7.98 -9.39
CA THR A 6 0.19 -8.38 -8.03
C THR A 6 -0.60 -7.57 -7.02
N VAL A 7 -1.15 -8.23 -6.00
CA VAL A 7 -1.76 -7.56 -4.87
C VAL A 7 -0.73 -7.45 -3.76
N PRO A 8 -0.27 -6.24 -3.41
CA PRO A 8 0.73 -6.02 -2.36
C PRO A 8 0.07 -6.03 -0.98
N GLN A 9 0.85 -6.19 0.09
CA GLN A 9 0.41 -6.10 1.48
C GLN A 9 1.57 -5.59 2.35
N VAL A 10 1.31 -4.57 3.16
CA VAL A 10 2.27 -4.15 4.20
C VAL A 10 2.35 -5.24 5.26
N LEU A 11 3.57 -5.66 5.62
CA LEU A 11 3.85 -6.61 6.70
C LEU A 11 4.37 -5.90 7.94
N LEU A 12 5.25 -4.91 7.76
CA LEU A 12 5.83 -4.12 8.83
C LEU A 12 5.93 -2.64 8.45
N GLY A 13 5.92 -1.78 9.46
CA GLY A 13 5.98 -0.33 9.31
C GLY A 13 4.65 0.33 9.68
N LEU A 14 4.74 1.53 10.25
CA LEU A 14 3.58 2.35 10.61
C LEU A 14 3.83 3.80 10.20
N PRO A 15 2.84 4.45 9.56
CA PRO A 15 2.86 5.89 9.37
C PRO A 15 2.87 6.55 10.75
N MET A 16 3.62 7.64 10.90
CA MET A 16 3.68 8.39 12.16
C MET A 16 3.76 9.88 11.85
N LYS A 17 3.00 10.69 12.58
CA LYS A 17 2.81 12.12 12.34
C LYS A 17 4.12 12.92 12.23
N GLY A 18 4.42 13.41 11.04
CA GLY A 18 5.66 14.17 10.79
C GLY A 18 6.92 13.32 10.62
N SER A 19 6.80 11.99 10.47
CA SER A 19 7.92 11.09 10.22
C SER A 19 7.77 10.34 8.88
N GLN A 20 8.90 10.01 8.26
CA GLN A 20 9.00 9.12 7.11
C GLN A 20 9.59 7.78 7.54
N ASN A 21 8.73 6.90 8.05
CA ASN A 21 9.13 5.54 8.40
C ASN A 21 9.24 4.64 7.15
N PRO A 22 10.16 3.66 7.15
CA PRO A 22 10.18 2.62 6.14
C PRO A 22 9.02 1.63 6.33
N TYR A 23 8.69 0.92 5.26
CA TYR A 23 7.70 -0.15 5.21
C TYR A 23 8.30 -1.40 4.57
N LEU A 24 8.00 -2.56 5.15
CA LEU A 24 8.24 -3.85 4.50
C LEU A 24 6.93 -4.30 3.84
N VAL A 25 6.94 -4.38 2.51
CA VAL A 25 5.76 -4.73 1.71
C VAL A 25 6.05 -5.99 0.92
N SER A 26 5.06 -6.89 0.86
CA SER A 26 5.16 -8.17 0.15
C SER A 26 4.00 -8.34 -0.81
N PRO A 27 4.20 -9.05 -1.94
CA PRO A 27 3.12 -9.68 -2.68
C PRO A 27 2.31 -10.60 -1.75
N ALA A 28 0.98 -10.50 -1.80
CA ALA A 28 0.05 -11.39 -1.10
C ALA A 28 -0.71 -12.31 -2.06
N GLY A 29 -0.77 -11.96 -3.34
CA GLY A 29 -1.43 -12.74 -4.38
C GLY A 29 -1.53 -11.94 -5.68
N ALA A 30 -2.53 -12.26 -6.48
CA ALA A 30 -2.84 -11.54 -7.72
C ALA A 30 -4.34 -11.28 -7.85
N ALA A 31 -4.67 -10.15 -8.45
CA ALA A 31 -6.02 -9.77 -8.84
C ALA A 31 -6.10 -9.72 -10.37
N GLY A 32 -7.14 -10.35 -10.91
CA GLY A 32 -7.44 -10.27 -12.34
C GLY A 32 -8.33 -9.07 -12.63
N PHE A 33 -7.96 -8.25 -13.60
CA PHE A 33 -8.73 -7.10 -14.04
C PHE A 33 -9.08 -7.19 -15.52
N GLU A 34 -10.30 -6.81 -15.86
CA GLU A 34 -10.69 -6.40 -17.21
C GLU A 34 -10.73 -4.89 -17.24
N ALA A 35 -9.93 -4.27 -18.09
CA ALA A 35 -9.81 -2.82 -18.15
C ALA A 35 -9.77 -2.29 -19.59
N SER A 36 -10.23 -1.06 -19.82
CA SER A 36 -10.16 -0.41 -21.13
C SER A 36 -9.98 1.09 -20.99
N TYR A 37 -9.48 1.72 -22.04
CA TYR A 37 -9.48 3.17 -22.23
C TYR A 37 -10.03 3.47 -23.61
N GLU A 38 -10.87 4.50 -23.72
CA GLU A 38 -11.47 4.97 -24.96
C GLU A 38 -11.47 6.49 -24.98
N GLU A 39 -11.14 7.09 -26.13
CA GLU A 39 -11.17 8.54 -26.34
C GLU A 39 -12.58 9.05 -26.63
N GLY A 40 -12.82 10.35 -26.42
CA GLY A 40 -14.11 10.98 -26.73
C GLY A 40 -15.21 10.75 -25.70
N CYS A 41 -14.85 10.26 -24.51
CA CYS A 41 -15.72 10.08 -23.35
C CYS A 41 -15.02 10.58 -22.07
N SER A 42 -15.70 10.53 -20.92
CA SER A 42 -15.12 10.96 -19.64
C SER A 42 -15.53 10.06 -18.47
N GLY A 43 -14.70 10.06 -17.43
CA GLY A 43 -14.94 9.34 -16.18
C GLY A 43 -14.36 7.92 -16.15
N LEU A 44 -14.49 7.28 -14.98
CA LEU A 44 -14.07 5.90 -14.75
C LEU A 44 -15.29 5.06 -14.39
N ARG A 45 -15.48 3.96 -15.11
CA ARG A 45 -16.43 2.91 -14.71
C ARG A 45 -15.71 1.85 -13.89
N VAL A 46 -16.13 1.65 -12.64
CA VAL A 46 -15.57 0.62 -11.75
C VAL A 46 -16.63 -0.43 -11.46
N ASP A 47 -16.34 -1.69 -11.80
CA ASP A 47 -17.24 -2.82 -11.59
C ASP A 47 -16.60 -3.88 -10.67
N ASN A 48 -17.40 -4.54 -9.83
CA ASN A 48 -16.97 -5.63 -8.92
C ASN A 48 -15.87 -5.27 -7.91
N VAL A 49 -15.61 -3.98 -7.68
CA VAL A 49 -14.71 -3.46 -6.64
C VAL A 49 -15.54 -2.93 -5.48
N GLN A 50 -15.01 -3.02 -4.24
CA GLN A 50 -15.68 -2.48 -3.06
C GLN A 50 -15.95 -0.98 -3.23
N ALA A 51 -17.12 -0.51 -2.79
CA ALA A 51 -17.59 0.86 -3.06
C ALA A 51 -16.63 1.95 -2.56
N GLU A 52 -16.01 1.73 -1.40
CA GLU A 52 -15.00 2.64 -0.84
C GLU A 52 -13.78 2.81 -1.77
N VAL A 53 -13.24 1.69 -2.26
CA VAL A 53 -12.10 1.68 -3.19
C VAL A 53 -12.52 2.29 -4.53
N ALA A 54 -13.72 1.97 -5.02
CA ALA A 54 -14.25 2.53 -6.27
C ALA A 54 -14.38 4.07 -6.22
N GLY A 55 -14.81 4.63 -5.09
CA GLY A 55 -14.88 6.08 -4.90
C GLY A 55 -13.50 6.74 -4.99
N LYS A 56 -12.49 6.16 -4.35
CA LYS A 56 -11.10 6.65 -4.42
C LYS A 56 -10.51 6.52 -5.84
N LEU A 57 -10.79 5.42 -6.53
CA LEU A 57 -10.34 5.21 -7.92
C LEU A 57 -10.92 6.24 -8.89
N ASN A 58 -12.16 6.67 -8.68
CA ASN A 58 -12.76 7.75 -9.49
C ASN A 58 -12.01 9.07 -9.30
N ASN A 59 -11.63 9.41 -8.07
CA ASN A 59 -10.84 10.61 -7.78
C ASN A 59 -9.44 10.52 -8.39
N PHE A 60 -8.77 9.38 -8.22
CA PHE A 60 -7.48 9.08 -8.85
C PHE A 60 -7.55 9.28 -10.37
N TRP A 61 -8.54 8.66 -11.03
CA TRP A 61 -8.70 8.77 -12.48
C TRP A 61 -8.96 10.20 -12.94
N SER A 62 -9.85 10.92 -12.26
CA SER A 62 -10.16 12.32 -12.58
C SER A 62 -8.90 13.19 -12.56
N ARG A 63 -8.07 13.03 -11.52
CA ARG A 63 -6.80 13.76 -11.36
C ARG A 63 -5.75 13.31 -12.37
N LEU A 64 -5.59 12.01 -12.60
CA LEU A 64 -4.68 11.46 -13.61
C LEU A 64 -5.04 11.98 -15.01
N ALA A 65 -6.30 11.86 -15.42
CA ALA A 65 -6.78 12.29 -16.72
C ALA A 65 -6.60 13.79 -16.90
N SER A 66 -6.92 14.60 -15.89
CA SER A 66 -6.69 16.04 -15.93
C SER A 66 -5.20 16.39 -16.01
N GLY A 67 -4.36 15.72 -15.22
CA GLY A 67 -2.91 16.00 -15.15
C GLY A 67 -2.18 15.65 -16.44
N LEU A 68 -2.63 14.61 -17.14
CA LEU A 68 -2.07 14.18 -18.43
C LEU A 68 -2.79 14.79 -19.65
N GLY A 69 -3.83 15.60 -19.44
CA GLY A 69 -4.63 16.16 -20.53
C GLY A 69 -5.40 15.12 -21.35
N LEU A 70 -5.76 13.98 -20.75
CA LEU A 70 -6.49 12.91 -21.42
C LEU A 70 -7.95 13.31 -21.65
N SER A 71 -8.45 13.00 -22.84
CA SER A 71 -9.86 13.23 -23.24
C SER A 71 -10.59 11.91 -23.46
N GLY A 72 -10.50 11.01 -22.48
CA GLY A 72 -11.09 9.67 -22.56
C GLY A 72 -11.67 9.16 -21.26
N CYS A 73 -12.42 8.07 -21.35
CA CYS A 73 -12.95 7.32 -20.22
C CYS A 73 -12.22 6.00 -20.07
N ALA A 74 -12.16 5.51 -18.83
CA ALA A 74 -11.63 4.19 -18.52
C ALA A 74 -12.70 3.28 -17.94
N SER A 75 -12.52 1.97 -18.11
CA SER A 75 -13.24 0.97 -17.34
C SER A 75 -12.27 0.07 -16.60
N LEU A 76 -12.64 -0.37 -15.40
CA LEU A 76 -11.91 -1.32 -14.58
C LEU A 76 -12.90 -2.26 -13.89
N SER A 77 -12.84 -3.54 -14.20
CA SER A 77 -13.67 -4.59 -13.60
C SER A 77 -12.81 -5.64 -12.93
N LEU A 78 -13.06 -5.89 -11.64
CA LEU A 78 -12.39 -6.96 -10.90
C LEU A 78 -12.99 -8.32 -11.27
N THR A 79 -12.19 -9.19 -11.88
CA THR A 79 -12.62 -10.51 -12.37
C THR A 79 -12.25 -11.65 -11.40
N SER A 80 -11.24 -11.47 -10.56
CA SER A 80 -10.82 -12.45 -9.54
C SER A 80 -10.09 -11.78 -8.38
N GLY A 81 -10.17 -12.38 -7.18
CA GLY A 81 -9.51 -11.88 -5.96
C GLY A 81 -10.34 -10.83 -5.21
N ARG A 82 -11.47 -11.23 -4.59
CA ARG A 82 -12.38 -10.30 -3.89
C ARG A 82 -12.08 -10.08 -2.40
N SER A 83 -11.16 -10.86 -1.83
CA SER A 83 -10.88 -10.92 -0.38
C SER A 83 -9.58 -10.21 0.02
N TRP A 84 -9.24 -9.13 -0.67
CA TRP A 84 -8.05 -8.32 -0.38
C TRP A 84 -8.42 -7.12 0.49
N SER A 85 -7.45 -6.61 1.25
CA SER A 85 -7.65 -5.39 2.00
C SER A 85 -7.92 -4.19 1.06
N PRO A 86 -8.70 -3.19 1.47
CA PRO A 86 -8.97 -2.01 0.67
C PRO A 86 -7.72 -1.32 0.13
N SER A 87 -6.68 -1.14 0.95
CA SER A 87 -5.41 -0.52 0.54
C SER A 87 -4.66 -1.31 -0.54
N SER A 88 -4.60 -2.63 -0.36
CA SER A 88 -3.95 -3.58 -1.26
C SER A 88 -4.64 -3.60 -2.62
N LEU A 89 -5.97 -3.68 -2.62
CA LEU A 89 -6.77 -3.66 -3.84
C LEU A 89 -6.70 -2.29 -4.52
N TYR A 90 -6.69 -1.21 -3.76
CA TYR A 90 -6.54 0.15 -4.28
C TYR A 90 -5.21 0.31 -5.03
N ALA A 91 -4.09 -0.05 -4.41
CA ALA A 91 -2.78 0.02 -5.04
C ALA A 91 -2.74 -0.78 -6.34
N ALA A 92 -3.13 -2.06 -6.32
CA ALA A 92 -3.16 -2.90 -7.51
C ALA A 92 -4.08 -2.35 -8.62
N SER A 93 -5.22 -1.76 -8.24
CA SER A 93 -6.16 -1.14 -9.19
C SER A 93 -5.57 0.10 -9.85
N THR A 94 -4.85 0.95 -9.09
CA THR A 94 -4.17 2.13 -9.66
C THR A 94 -3.03 1.74 -10.59
N VAL A 95 -2.26 0.69 -10.26
CA VAL A 95 -1.24 0.11 -11.16
C VAL A 95 -1.89 -0.43 -12.44
N ALA A 96 -3.04 -1.11 -12.33
CA ALA A 96 -3.79 -1.59 -13.50
C ALA A 96 -4.22 -0.44 -14.42
N LEU A 97 -4.76 0.65 -13.85
CA LEU A 97 -5.19 1.83 -14.60
C LEU A 97 -4.00 2.52 -15.32
N LEU A 98 -2.88 2.69 -14.63
CA LEU A 98 -1.66 3.27 -15.21
C LEU A 98 -1.16 2.42 -16.39
N HIS A 99 -1.13 1.10 -16.26
CA HIS A 99 -0.78 0.21 -17.38
C HIS A 99 -1.75 0.30 -18.55
N VAL A 100 -3.05 0.50 -18.30
CA VAL A 100 -4.05 0.66 -19.38
C VAL A 100 -3.77 1.93 -20.16
N VAL A 101 -3.53 3.05 -19.46
CA VAL A 101 -3.24 4.35 -20.08
C VAL A 101 -1.93 4.31 -20.86
N ALA A 102 -0.86 3.76 -20.29
CA ALA A 102 0.42 3.66 -20.97
C ALA A 102 0.29 2.83 -22.25
N ARG A 103 -0.33 1.65 -22.17
CA ARG A 103 -0.50 0.78 -23.33
C ARG A 103 -1.42 1.36 -24.40
N SER A 104 -2.42 2.15 -24.05
CA SER A 104 -3.26 2.83 -25.05
C SER A 104 -2.49 3.88 -25.85
N HIS A 105 -1.37 4.37 -25.32
CA HIS A 105 -0.45 5.31 -25.98
C HIS A 105 0.82 4.62 -26.50
N ALA A 106 0.80 3.29 -26.66
CA ALA A 106 1.94 2.48 -27.10
C ALA A 106 3.20 2.61 -26.23
N ASP A 107 2.99 2.85 -24.93
CA ASP A 107 4.04 3.07 -23.94
C ASP A 107 4.07 1.94 -22.88
N VAL A 108 5.16 1.88 -22.11
CA VAL A 108 5.36 0.96 -20.99
C VAL A 108 5.99 1.73 -19.84
N LEU A 109 5.35 1.66 -18.67
CA LEU A 109 5.85 2.28 -17.46
C LEU A 109 6.71 1.31 -16.66
N ASP A 110 7.83 1.81 -16.13
CA ASP A 110 8.59 1.15 -15.08
C ASP A 110 7.97 1.37 -13.68
N GLU A 111 8.50 0.68 -12.67
CA GLU A 111 8.00 0.74 -11.30
C GLU A 111 8.11 2.12 -10.64
N TYR A 112 9.11 2.93 -11.01
CA TYR A 112 9.29 4.28 -10.48
C TYR A 112 8.32 5.25 -11.14
N GLU A 113 8.13 5.16 -12.46
CA GLU A 113 7.12 5.93 -13.19
C GLU A 113 5.70 5.61 -12.68
N ILE A 114 5.41 4.35 -12.35
CA ILE A 114 4.13 3.95 -11.74
C ILE A 114 3.91 4.64 -10.39
N VAL A 115 4.94 4.69 -9.54
CA VAL A 115 4.85 5.36 -8.24
C VAL A 115 4.70 6.87 -8.42
N GLU A 116 5.52 7.48 -9.27
CA GLU A 116 5.52 8.92 -9.52
C GLU A 116 4.18 9.40 -10.08
N MET A 117 3.70 8.78 -11.17
CA MET A 117 2.40 9.10 -11.75
C MET A 117 1.27 8.80 -10.76
N GLY A 118 1.39 7.71 -10.01
CA GLY A 118 0.45 7.34 -8.96
C GLY A 118 0.31 8.42 -7.89
N ARG A 119 1.43 8.97 -7.43
CA ARG A 119 1.52 10.06 -6.45
C ARG A 119 1.02 11.38 -7.02
N MET A 120 1.32 11.69 -8.28
CA MET A 120 0.81 12.89 -8.96
C MET A 120 -0.72 12.88 -9.14
N ALA A 121 -1.31 11.70 -9.34
CA ALA A 121 -2.76 11.53 -9.44
C ALA A 121 -3.44 11.46 -8.06
N ASP A 122 -2.71 11.05 -7.03
CA ASP A 122 -3.15 11.08 -5.63
C ASP A 122 -2.30 12.02 -4.76
N PRO A 123 -2.32 13.34 -5.00
CA PRO A 123 -1.85 14.28 -4.00
C PRO A 123 -2.86 14.18 -2.87
N TRP A 124 -2.56 13.39 -1.84
CA TRP A 124 -3.48 13.20 -0.73
C TRP A 124 -3.62 14.52 0.01
N GLU A 125 -4.84 15.06 0.01
CA GLU A 125 -5.24 16.20 0.83
C GLU A 125 -5.35 15.72 2.27
N GLY A 126 -4.22 15.57 2.95
CA GLY A 126 -4.14 15.06 4.31
C GLY A 126 -2.70 14.89 4.78
N SER A 127 -2.54 14.06 5.80
CA SER A 127 -1.30 13.68 6.44
C SER A 127 -0.22 13.16 5.45
N PRO A 128 0.82 13.93 5.11
CA PRO A 128 1.80 13.55 4.08
C PRO A 128 2.55 12.25 4.38
N TRP A 129 2.68 11.87 5.65
CA TRP A 129 3.33 10.64 6.09
C TRP A 129 2.60 9.34 5.69
N TRP A 130 1.34 9.43 5.25
CA TRP A 130 0.60 8.29 4.68
C TRP A 130 0.91 8.03 3.21
N GLN A 131 1.45 9.01 2.48
CA GLN A 131 1.75 8.88 1.04
C GLN A 131 2.67 7.68 0.77
N ALA A 132 3.73 7.55 1.58
CA ALA A 132 4.73 6.50 1.43
C ALA A 132 4.15 5.09 1.59
N VAL A 133 3.01 4.91 2.28
CA VAL A 133 2.32 3.61 2.37
C VAL A 133 1.80 3.18 1.01
N ILE A 134 1.04 4.06 0.34
CA ILE A 134 0.43 3.74 -0.96
C ILE A 134 1.51 3.60 -2.02
N ASP A 135 2.55 4.43 -1.96
CA ASP A 135 3.69 4.33 -2.86
C ASP A 135 4.44 3.01 -2.68
N ALA A 136 4.69 2.57 -1.43
CA ALA A 136 5.30 1.28 -1.15
C ALA A 136 4.47 0.09 -1.67
N LEU A 137 3.14 0.16 -1.51
CA LEU A 137 2.21 -0.83 -2.05
C LEU A 137 2.26 -0.87 -3.57
N ARG A 138 2.21 0.29 -4.24
CA ARG A 138 2.34 0.39 -5.71
C ARG A 138 3.67 -0.15 -6.20
N PHE A 139 4.77 0.18 -5.54
CA PHE A 139 6.11 -0.27 -5.88
C PHE A 139 6.21 -1.81 -5.78
N SER A 140 5.72 -2.41 -4.70
CA SER A 140 5.63 -3.88 -4.57
C SER A 140 4.71 -4.51 -5.61
N SER A 141 3.58 -3.86 -5.91
CA SER A 141 2.63 -4.30 -6.93
C SER A 141 3.23 -4.29 -8.34
N ALA A 142 4.03 -3.28 -8.68
CA ALA A 142 4.69 -3.13 -9.96
C ALA A 142 5.85 -4.12 -10.14
N THR A 143 6.71 -4.23 -9.12
CA THR A 143 7.89 -5.13 -9.15
C THR A 143 7.52 -6.61 -8.99
N GLY A 144 6.40 -6.90 -8.31
CA GLY A 144 6.03 -8.26 -7.93
C GLY A 144 6.99 -8.90 -6.93
N LYS A 145 7.73 -8.09 -6.16
CA LYS A 145 8.75 -8.50 -5.19
C LYS A 145 8.43 -7.97 -3.80
N VAL A 146 9.06 -8.57 -2.81
CA VAL A 146 9.17 -8.02 -1.46
C VAL A 146 10.08 -6.80 -1.52
N VAL A 147 9.64 -5.69 -0.92
CA VAL A 147 10.36 -4.41 -0.97
C VAL A 147 10.43 -3.80 0.43
N ALA A 148 11.57 -3.20 0.73
CA ALA A 148 11.72 -2.24 1.82
C ALA A 148 11.64 -0.84 1.22
N TYR A 149 10.67 -0.04 1.63
CA TYR A 149 10.37 1.24 0.99
C TYR A 149 10.20 2.34 2.04
N ARG A 150 10.98 3.41 1.93
CA ARG A 150 10.76 4.66 2.68
C ARG A 150 10.38 5.83 1.77
N GLY A 151 10.91 5.83 0.56
CA GLY A 151 10.66 6.79 -0.50
C GLY A 151 11.34 6.32 -1.79
N GLU A 152 11.18 7.06 -2.89
CA GLU A 152 11.71 6.67 -4.21
C GLU A 152 13.25 6.49 -4.19
N GLU A 153 13.98 7.35 -3.47
CA GLU A 153 15.44 7.27 -3.32
C GLU A 153 15.89 6.17 -2.34
N GLU A 154 14.98 5.71 -1.48
CA GLU A 154 15.22 4.76 -0.39
C GLU A 154 14.29 3.54 -0.54
N ALA A 155 14.25 2.98 -1.76
CA ALA A 155 13.51 1.77 -2.12
C ALA A 155 14.47 0.64 -2.47
N ILE A 156 14.29 -0.52 -1.83
CA ILE A 156 15.13 -1.70 -2.06
C ILE A 156 14.25 -2.92 -2.35
N GLU A 157 14.44 -3.52 -3.52
CA GLU A 157 13.90 -4.84 -3.82
C GLU A 157 14.69 -5.93 -3.07
N LEU A 158 13.99 -6.83 -2.38
CA LEU A 158 14.64 -7.86 -1.57
C LEU A 158 14.63 -9.21 -2.28
N VAL A 159 13.46 -9.84 -2.39
CA VAL A 159 13.30 -11.19 -2.93
C VAL A 159 11.97 -11.35 -3.64
N LYS A 160 11.89 -12.31 -4.58
CA LYS A 160 10.61 -12.75 -5.14
C LYS A 160 9.99 -13.79 -4.21
N ALA A 161 9.25 -13.31 -3.23
CA ALA A 161 8.48 -14.13 -2.30
C ALA A 161 7.07 -13.53 -2.13
N SER A 162 6.18 -14.30 -1.52
CA SER A 162 4.83 -13.84 -1.18
C SER A 162 4.44 -14.35 0.19
N VAL A 163 3.63 -13.60 0.92
CA VAL A 163 3.08 -14.01 2.20
C VAL A 163 1.57 -14.04 2.12
N SER A 164 0.98 -15.17 2.53
CA SER A 164 -0.47 -15.28 2.68
C SER A 164 -0.93 -14.44 3.87
N ALA A 165 -1.58 -13.32 3.55
CA ALA A 165 -2.17 -12.40 4.50
C ALA A 165 -3.70 -12.45 4.37
N THR A 166 -4.41 -12.55 5.49
CA THR A 166 -5.88 -12.49 5.53
C THR A 166 -6.32 -11.21 6.21
N PRO A 167 -7.06 -10.31 5.54
CA PRO A 167 -7.62 -9.13 6.18
C PRO A 167 -8.79 -9.54 7.08
N GLU A 168 -8.76 -9.13 8.34
CA GLU A 168 -9.78 -9.47 9.35
C GLU A 168 -10.67 -8.27 9.70
N ALA A 169 -10.08 -7.07 9.78
CA ALA A 169 -10.80 -5.86 10.18
C ALA A 169 -10.14 -4.59 9.63
N SER A 170 -10.88 -3.49 9.68
CA SER A 170 -10.38 -2.14 9.40
C SER A 170 -10.91 -1.18 10.46
N GLU A 171 -10.06 -0.26 10.91
CA GLU A 171 -10.40 0.73 11.94
C GLU A 171 -9.95 2.12 11.50
N ALA A 172 -10.86 3.10 11.58
CA ALA A 172 -10.54 4.49 11.32
C ALA A 172 -9.84 5.08 12.54
N VAL A 173 -8.59 5.51 12.37
CA VAL A 173 -7.70 5.96 13.45
C VAL A 173 -7.27 7.43 13.33
N GLY A 174 -7.55 8.07 12.18
CA GLY A 174 -7.11 9.45 11.92
C GLY A 174 -5.59 9.56 11.85
N GLU A 175 -5.03 10.64 12.42
CA GLU A 175 -3.58 10.92 12.34
C GLU A 175 -2.74 10.17 13.38
N GLY A 176 -3.37 9.71 14.47
CA GLY A 176 -2.67 9.24 15.68
C GLY A 176 -2.09 10.37 16.52
N VAL A 177 -1.54 10.03 17.68
CA VAL A 177 -0.83 10.98 18.55
C VAL A 177 0.57 11.29 18.01
N GLY A 178 0.98 12.56 18.15
CA GLY A 178 2.28 13.05 17.72
C GLY A 178 3.24 13.28 18.90
N ALA A 179 4.33 13.99 18.59
CA ALA A 179 5.34 14.36 19.58
C ALA A 179 4.80 15.32 20.65
N GLU A 180 3.81 16.15 20.32
CA GLU A 180 3.19 17.09 21.26
C GLU A 180 2.44 16.37 22.39
N GLU A 181 1.74 15.29 22.06
CA GLU A 181 0.93 14.52 23.00
C GLU A 181 1.76 13.49 23.79
N LEU A 182 2.76 12.85 23.17
CA LEU A 182 3.59 11.82 23.81
C LEU A 182 4.90 12.34 24.44
N GLY A 183 5.32 13.54 24.07
CA GLY A 183 6.66 14.05 24.32
C GLY A 183 7.68 13.55 23.30
N GLU A 184 8.55 14.46 22.83
CA GLU A 184 9.49 14.22 21.72
C GLU A 184 10.37 12.97 21.92
N SER A 185 10.88 12.76 23.14
CA SER A 185 11.78 11.61 23.43
C SER A 185 11.09 10.27 23.22
N VAL A 186 9.86 10.13 23.74
CA VAL A 186 9.07 8.89 23.61
C VAL A 186 8.65 8.70 22.16
N TYR A 187 8.16 9.76 21.52
CA TYR A 187 7.73 9.72 20.12
C TYR A 187 8.88 9.31 19.20
N ASN A 188 10.06 9.92 19.32
CA ASN A 188 11.24 9.61 18.52
C ASN A 188 11.74 8.18 18.76
N ALA A 189 11.67 7.69 20.00
CA ALA A 189 12.00 6.30 20.29
C ALA A 189 11.04 5.32 19.58
N LEU A 190 9.74 5.61 19.55
CA LEU A 190 8.75 4.78 18.84
C LEU A 190 8.96 4.81 17.32
N VAL A 191 9.24 5.98 16.75
CA VAL A 191 9.64 6.14 15.33
C VAL A 191 10.85 5.27 15.03
N HIS A 192 11.90 5.37 15.83
CA HIS A 192 13.13 4.60 15.62
C HIS A 192 12.88 3.10 15.73
N ILE A 193 12.13 2.65 16.74
CA ILE A 193 11.75 1.23 16.90
C ILE A 193 11.06 0.72 15.64
N ILE A 194 10.07 1.42 15.10
CA ILE A 194 9.37 0.99 13.88
C ILE A 194 10.31 0.91 12.69
N GLY A 195 11.20 1.89 12.52
CA GLY A 195 12.22 1.86 11.48
C GLY A 195 13.14 0.64 11.59
N GLU A 196 13.67 0.37 12.78
CA GLU A 196 14.55 -0.77 13.05
C GLU A 196 13.86 -2.11 12.80
N LEU A 197 12.57 -2.27 13.17
CA LEU A 197 11.83 -3.50 12.88
C LEU A 197 11.82 -3.83 11.38
N VAL A 198 11.62 -2.82 10.53
CA VAL A 198 11.61 -2.99 9.08
C VAL A 198 13.00 -3.30 8.56
N LEU A 199 14.03 -2.58 9.01
CA LEU A 199 15.42 -2.80 8.59
C LEU A 199 15.92 -4.19 8.96
N GLU A 200 15.75 -4.61 10.22
CA GLU A 200 16.19 -5.93 10.65
C GLU A 200 15.46 -7.06 9.91
N ALA A 201 14.14 -6.93 9.70
CA ALA A 201 13.39 -7.91 8.93
C ALA A 201 13.87 -7.98 7.48
N SER A 202 14.19 -6.83 6.89
CA SER A 202 14.70 -6.73 5.52
C SER A 202 16.06 -7.42 5.38
N GLU A 203 16.97 -7.21 6.34
CA GLU A 203 18.28 -7.88 6.35
C GLU A 203 18.16 -9.39 6.60
N GLU A 204 17.27 -9.84 7.49
CA GLU A 204 17.00 -11.28 7.69
C GLU A 204 16.50 -11.94 6.40
N VAL A 205 15.56 -11.30 5.69
CA VAL A 205 15.00 -11.79 4.43
C VAL A 205 16.04 -11.78 3.32
N ARG A 206 16.86 -10.72 3.23
CA ARG A 206 17.99 -10.65 2.29
C ARG A 206 19.02 -11.75 2.57
N GLY A 207 19.21 -12.11 3.84
CA GLY A 207 20.04 -13.23 4.28
C GLY A 207 19.43 -14.62 4.04
N GLY A 208 18.25 -14.71 3.43
CA GLY A 208 17.59 -15.97 3.07
C GLY A 208 16.63 -16.53 4.12
N SER A 209 16.29 -15.75 5.16
CA SER A 209 15.27 -16.14 6.12
C SER A 209 13.87 -16.12 5.50
N ASP A 210 12.97 -16.96 6.01
CA ASP A 210 11.56 -16.97 5.62
C ASP A 210 10.87 -15.64 5.99
N LEU A 211 10.18 -15.04 5.02
CA LEU A 211 9.54 -13.73 5.16
C LEU A 211 8.46 -13.69 6.24
N ALA A 212 7.60 -14.72 6.30
CA ALA A 212 6.53 -14.78 7.29
C ALA A 212 7.13 -14.87 8.70
N LYS A 213 8.14 -15.73 8.91
CA LYS A 213 8.85 -15.84 10.19
C LYS A 213 9.57 -14.55 10.57
N ALA A 214 10.23 -13.88 9.62
CA ALA A 214 10.90 -12.61 9.86
C ALA A 214 9.91 -11.53 10.33
N ALA A 215 8.73 -11.45 9.72
CA ALA A 215 7.66 -10.54 10.13
C ALA A 215 7.03 -10.95 11.48
N LEU A 216 6.70 -12.24 11.67
CA LEU A 216 6.02 -12.76 12.86
C LEU A 216 6.77 -12.44 14.17
N LYS A 217 8.10 -12.49 14.17
CA LYS A 217 8.94 -12.12 15.32
C LYS A 217 8.71 -10.69 15.83
N ARG A 218 8.24 -9.80 14.96
CA ARG A 218 8.19 -8.34 15.17
C ARG A 218 6.79 -7.80 15.42
N LEU A 219 5.74 -8.59 15.14
CA LEU A 219 4.36 -8.14 15.26
C LEU A 219 4.01 -7.65 16.65
N ARG A 220 4.55 -8.28 17.70
CA ARG A 220 4.28 -7.85 19.09
C ARG A 220 4.72 -6.41 19.34
N VAL A 221 5.89 -6.03 18.82
CA VAL A 221 6.43 -4.66 18.98
C VAL A 221 5.62 -3.70 18.12
N GLN A 222 5.38 -4.02 16.84
CA GLN A 222 4.57 -3.17 15.97
C GLN A 222 3.15 -2.93 16.54
N ASN A 223 2.49 -3.98 17.04
CA ASN A 223 1.17 -3.85 17.65
C ASN A 223 1.18 -2.99 18.92
N ALA A 224 2.25 -3.06 19.71
CA ALA A 224 2.40 -2.19 20.89
C ALA A 224 2.56 -0.72 20.47
N VAL A 225 3.32 -0.45 19.40
CA VAL A 225 3.44 0.91 18.85
C VAL A 225 2.10 1.36 18.24
N ALA A 226 1.41 0.51 17.49
CA ALA A 226 0.09 0.83 16.94
C ALA A 226 -0.90 1.20 18.06
N HIS A 227 -0.92 0.45 19.17
CA HIS A 227 -1.72 0.80 20.34
C HIS A 227 -1.32 2.14 20.94
N ALA A 228 -0.02 2.42 21.10
CA ALA A 228 0.47 3.67 21.67
C ALA A 228 0.16 4.90 20.80
N ILE A 229 0.26 4.77 19.47
CA ILE A 229 0.09 5.88 18.51
C ILE A 229 -1.38 6.08 18.14
N TYR A 230 -2.14 5.01 17.98
CA TYR A 230 -3.48 5.05 17.42
C TYR A 230 -4.59 4.62 18.39
N GLY A 231 -4.24 4.11 19.56
CA GLY A 231 -5.21 3.66 20.56
C GLY A 231 -5.90 2.32 20.22
N VAL A 232 -5.55 1.68 19.11
CA VAL A 232 -6.15 0.41 18.68
C VAL A 232 -5.84 -0.73 19.65
N ARG A 233 -6.76 -1.68 19.78
CA ARG A 233 -6.56 -2.83 20.68
C ARG A 233 -5.47 -3.75 20.13
N THR A 234 -4.54 -4.16 20.99
CA THR A 234 -3.53 -5.17 20.64
C THR A 234 -4.22 -6.49 20.23
N PRO A 235 -3.98 -6.99 19.01
CA PRO A 235 -4.66 -8.17 18.49
C PRO A 235 -4.07 -9.48 19.04
N GLU A 236 -4.70 -10.60 18.69
CA GLU A 236 -4.23 -11.95 19.02
C GLU A 236 -2.91 -12.31 18.31
N ALA A 237 -2.28 -13.40 18.76
CA ALA A 237 -1.01 -13.87 18.19
C ALA A 237 -1.14 -14.19 16.70
N GLY A 238 -0.18 -13.75 15.89
CA GLY A 238 -0.15 -13.96 14.44
C GLY A 238 -0.85 -12.88 13.61
N CYS A 239 -1.52 -11.92 14.25
CA CYS A 239 -2.16 -10.79 13.59
C CYS A 239 -1.47 -9.47 13.91
N VAL A 240 -1.56 -8.52 12.99
CA VAL A 240 -0.87 -7.24 13.09
C VAL A 240 -1.71 -6.11 12.51
N TRP A 241 -1.69 -4.98 13.19
CA TRP A 241 -2.17 -3.72 12.63
C TRP A 241 -1.15 -3.16 11.65
N VAL A 242 -1.58 -2.99 10.41
CA VAL A 242 -0.79 -2.45 9.31
C VAL A 242 -1.50 -1.26 8.71
N PRO A 243 -0.78 -0.32 8.08
CA PRO A 243 -1.42 0.81 7.44
C PRO A 243 -2.28 0.39 6.26
N GLY A 244 -3.51 0.88 6.23
CA GLY A 244 -4.45 0.75 5.13
C GLY A 244 -4.50 1.99 4.25
N LEU A 245 -5.70 2.36 3.82
CA LEU A 245 -5.97 3.65 3.20
C LEU A 245 -5.71 4.78 4.21
N PRO A 246 -5.42 6.02 3.78
CA PRO A 246 -5.06 7.11 4.70
C PRO A 246 -6.05 7.26 5.87
N GLY A 247 -5.51 7.26 7.09
CA GLY A 247 -6.27 7.36 8.33
C GLY A 247 -6.95 6.06 8.79
N VAL A 248 -6.65 4.93 8.16
CA VAL A 248 -7.23 3.61 8.48
C VAL A 248 -6.11 2.61 8.76
N LEU A 249 -6.21 1.88 9.86
CA LEU A 249 -5.42 0.66 10.06
C LEU A 249 -6.23 -0.56 9.63
N GLU A 250 -5.56 -1.52 9.03
CA GLU A 250 -6.10 -2.81 8.65
C GLU A 250 -5.49 -3.88 9.54
N LEU A 251 -6.33 -4.75 10.12
CA LEU A 251 -5.88 -5.91 10.87
C LEU A 251 -5.66 -7.05 9.90
N VAL A 252 -4.43 -7.55 9.85
CA VAL A 252 -4.04 -8.61 8.93
C VAL A 252 -3.42 -9.76 9.71
N CYS A 253 -3.88 -10.98 9.45
CA CYS A 253 -3.31 -12.18 10.04
C CYS A 253 -2.40 -12.89 9.04
N LEU A 254 -1.18 -13.18 9.48
CA LEU A 254 -0.19 -13.93 8.70
C LEU A 254 -0.32 -15.41 9.03
N LYS A 255 -0.40 -16.26 8.00
CA LYS A 255 -0.29 -17.72 8.20
C LYS A 255 1.19 -18.08 8.34
N GLY A 256 1.57 -18.64 9.50
CA GLY A 256 2.91 -19.14 9.80
C GLY A 256 3.17 -20.55 9.30
#